data_AF-A0A4U6RXX0-F1
#
_entry.id   AF-A0A4U6RXX0-F1
#
_cell.length_a   1.000
_cell.length_b   1.000
_cell.length_c   1.000
_cell.angle_alpha   90.00
_cell.angle_beta   90.00
_cell.angle_gamma   90.00
#
_symmetry.space_group_name_H-M   'P 1'
#
loop_
_entity.id
_entity.type
_entity.pdbx_description
1 polymer ?
#
loop_
_entity_poly.entity_id
_entity_poly.type
_entity_poly.pdbx_seq_one_letter_code
_entity_poly.pdbx_strand_id
1 'polypeptide(L)'
;MSDNEQDLELRAFRIHAPAQKALQEILNALQSSTDVFYAVRSRVKPVKAILEKTQRKRREGGREDYQPEDITDIVGVRVVTLFREDVIDALKIFLGLIKHQGTHFTKSPFTMDSLKEGLIYTNATVGDPEAITSRLRSVFETFGFPIKDANIMQVETGYSSIHLVAFCSVKQDNEIVQVPIEIQIRTVFEDAWGEIDHKLRYSIYRSRVEPERLIESWQPHLNVLKTFTDGCSQYAGIIKSQAIDVHARPGTYLIVPVDDPENALKSVGKSSPKLQAAFRKAYEARALAMSSAASGTSAAAEKMFREAVEAFSVAGELIPTSTFDSDRERDVASFLVTMERAFCLLSIGKKETLDEAIKLYSEAQEMSPESVVVYYRYAQALVKLNELDAAITKYQKAESLLSADRYVPRDHWLHTVIPRMLGFALWAKSRAQPPDADGRAERIRLLVQAYGYSKKACQFAALHKTSTTISRLRNANNVLHYAAEYLDLNPDGAEITKEEVREHLIFLEKNLDLGRSTRQQLNFIDTLCRASLLFGKIEQALMAAERIEHLLSTPPATTVSPRSIEDDSELREASQGPGPTFYATISHLNEKERDMLDHALWVLRRHGTGPDGPRKQRKSGKSRSK
;
A
#
# COMPACT_ATOMS: atom_id res chain seq x y z
N MET A 1 -43.61 -18.61 -37.23
CA MET A 1 -43.27 -18.08 -35.90
C MET A 1 -44.55 -17.56 -35.30
N SER A 2 -44.92 -17.97 -34.09
CA SER A 2 -46.08 -17.38 -33.39
C SER A 2 -45.83 -15.89 -33.11
N ASP A 3 -46.86 -15.06 -32.96
CA ASP A 3 -46.71 -13.62 -32.62
C ASP A 3 -45.78 -13.37 -31.41
N ASN A 4 -45.76 -14.30 -30.45
CA ASN A 4 -44.89 -14.30 -29.28
C ASN A 4 -43.39 -14.52 -29.62
N GLU A 5 -43.05 -15.21 -30.70
CA GLU A 5 -41.64 -15.42 -31.12
C GLU A 5 -41.09 -14.20 -31.86
N GLN A 6 -41.91 -13.51 -32.64
CA GLN A 6 -41.52 -12.26 -33.32
C GLN A 6 -41.30 -11.12 -32.33
N ASP A 7 -42.12 -11.03 -31.28
CA ASP A 7 -41.92 -10.07 -30.18
C ASP A 7 -40.56 -10.27 -29.48
N LEU A 8 -40.19 -11.52 -29.16
CA LEU A 8 -38.91 -11.84 -28.54
C LEU A 8 -37.71 -11.46 -29.41
N GLU A 9 -37.79 -11.70 -30.71
CA GLU A 9 -36.76 -11.32 -31.67
C GLU A 9 -36.59 -9.80 -31.71
N LEU A 10 -37.69 -9.06 -31.78
CA LEU A 10 -37.65 -7.59 -31.77
C LEU A 10 -37.01 -7.05 -30.49
N ARG A 11 -37.36 -7.62 -29.34
CA ARG A 11 -36.78 -7.25 -28.02
C ARG A 11 -35.29 -7.58 -27.93
N ALA A 12 -34.86 -8.73 -28.45
CA ALA A 12 -33.45 -9.10 -28.51
C ALA A 12 -32.64 -8.17 -29.43
N PHE A 13 -33.21 -7.70 -30.53
CA PHE A 13 -32.59 -6.68 -31.38
C PHE A 13 -32.49 -5.32 -30.68
N ARG A 14 -33.54 -4.89 -29.96
CA ARG A 14 -33.57 -3.61 -29.25
C ARG A 14 -32.49 -3.48 -28.18
N ILE A 15 -32.12 -4.55 -27.49
CA ILE A 15 -31.08 -4.50 -26.45
C ILE A 15 -29.65 -4.63 -27.00
N HIS A 16 -29.46 -5.17 -28.20
CA HIS A 16 -28.15 -5.48 -28.75
C HIS A 16 -27.31 -4.23 -29.12
N ALA A 17 -27.91 -3.22 -29.77
CA ALA A 17 -27.18 -1.99 -30.11
C ALA A 17 -26.77 -1.17 -28.87
N PRO A 18 -27.64 -0.97 -27.86
CA PRO A 18 -27.25 -0.43 -26.56
C PRO A 18 -26.10 -1.20 -25.91
N ALA A 19 -26.12 -2.53 -26.01
CA ALA A 19 -25.09 -3.38 -25.42
C ALA A 19 -23.70 -3.13 -26.02
N GLN A 20 -23.61 -2.89 -27.33
CA GLN A 20 -22.34 -2.52 -27.97
C GLN A 20 -21.82 -1.16 -27.48
N LYS A 21 -22.72 -0.18 -27.33
CA LYS A 21 -22.35 1.14 -26.82
C LYS A 21 -21.92 1.10 -25.35
N ALA A 22 -22.65 0.38 -24.51
CA ALA A 22 -22.28 0.16 -23.11
C ALA A 22 -20.88 -0.46 -23.00
N LEU A 23 -20.59 -1.49 -23.82
CA LEU A 23 -19.27 -2.12 -23.82
C LEU A 23 -18.16 -1.12 -24.16
N GLN A 24 -18.34 -0.28 -25.18
CA GLN A 24 -17.33 0.70 -25.55
C GLN A 24 -17.07 1.73 -24.44
N GLU A 25 -18.12 2.20 -23.77
CA GLU A 25 -17.99 3.12 -22.64
C GLU A 25 -17.23 2.47 -21.46
N ILE A 26 -17.47 1.19 -21.19
CA ILE A 26 -16.72 0.43 -20.19
C ILE A 26 -15.24 0.33 -20.58
N LEU A 27 -14.92 -0.10 -21.80
CA LEU A 27 -13.53 -0.24 -22.24
C LEU A 27 -12.78 1.09 -22.16
N ASN A 28 -13.41 2.21 -22.51
CA ASN A 28 -12.83 3.53 -22.38
C ASN A 28 -12.55 3.90 -20.91
N ALA A 29 -13.46 3.58 -19.99
CA ALA A 29 -13.28 3.84 -18.56
C ALA A 29 -12.14 3.01 -17.95
N LEU A 30 -11.83 1.84 -18.52
CA LEU A 30 -10.75 0.95 -18.03
C LEU A 30 -9.36 1.32 -18.58
N GLN A 31 -9.25 2.18 -19.60
CA GLN A 31 -7.96 2.58 -20.20
C GLN A 31 -7.01 3.32 -19.24
N SER A 32 -7.55 3.96 -18.21
CA SER A 32 -6.76 4.68 -17.18
C SER A 32 -6.19 3.77 -16.10
N SER A 33 -6.53 2.48 -16.12
CA SER A 33 -6.23 1.50 -15.08
C SER A 33 -5.37 0.33 -15.61
N THR A 34 -4.53 0.59 -16.62
CA THR A 34 -3.72 -0.42 -17.33
C THR A 34 -2.74 -1.18 -16.45
N ASP A 35 -2.32 -0.60 -15.33
CA ASP A 35 -1.31 -1.20 -14.46
C ASP A 35 -1.86 -2.35 -13.60
N VAL A 36 -3.18 -2.44 -13.45
CA VAL A 36 -3.86 -3.52 -12.70
C VAL A 36 -4.31 -4.64 -13.62
N PHE A 37 -4.69 -4.32 -14.85
CA PHE A 37 -5.26 -5.28 -15.80
C PHE A 37 -4.17 -5.80 -16.74
N TYR A 38 -3.83 -7.09 -16.60
CA TYR A 38 -2.95 -7.76 -17.55
C TYR A 38 -3.59 -7.87 -18.93
N ALA A 39 -4.87 -8.27 -18.95
CA ALA A 39 -5.65 -8.36 -20.18
C ALA A 39 -7.14 -8.12 -19.89
N VAL A 40 -7.83 -7.49 -20.83
CA VAL A 40 -9.29 -7.34 -20.81
C VAL A 40 -9.84 -8.03 -22.06
N ARG A 41 -10.74 -8.99 -21.87
CA ARG A 41 -11.51 -9.65 -22.93
C ARG A 41 -12.96 -9.25 -22.79
N SER A 42 -13.65 -9.05 -23.91
CA SER A 42 -15.06 -8.66 -23.86
C SER A 42 -15.84 -9.22 -25.03
N ARG A 43 -17.15 -9.42 -24.83
CA ARG A 43 -18.08 -9.85 -25.89
C ARG A 43 -19.48 -9.29 -25.66
N VAL A 44 -20.17 -8.99 -26.74
CA VAL A 44 -21.63 -8.83 -26.74
C VAL A 44 -22.23 -10.12 -27.28
N LYS A 45 -23.24 -10.66 -26.59
CA LYS A 45 -23.90 -11.90 -27.01
C LYS A 45 -24.69 -11.63 -28.31
N PRO A 46 -24.52 -12.45 -29.37
CA PRO A 46 -25.28 -12.27 -30.61
C PRO A 46 -26.78 -12.44 -30.36
N VAL A 47 -27.62 -11.72 -31.13
CA VAL A 47 -29.09 -11.78 -31.04
C VAL A 47 -29.61 -13.22 -31.03
N LYS A 48 -29.11 -14.07 -31.93
CA LYS A 48 -29.49 -15.49 -31.99
C LYS A 48 -29.22 -16.24 -30.66
N ALA A 49 -28.06 -15.99 -30.05
CA ALA A 49 -27.69 -16.63 -28.78
C ALA A 49 -28.46 -16.06 -27.58
N ILE A 50 -28.91 -14.79 -27.66
CA ILE A 50 -29.86 -14.21 -26.69
C ILE A 50 -31.19 -14.98 -26.79
N LEU A 51 -31.74 -15.13 -27.99
CA LEU A 51 -32.99 -15.85 -28.21
C LEU A 51 -32.94 -17.32 -27.77
N GLU A 52 -31.88 -18.04 -28.16
CA GLU A 52 -31.67 -19.42 -27.75
C GLU A 52 -31.62 -19.55 -26.21
N LYS A 53 -30.94 -18.61 -25.52
CA LYS A 53 -30.87 -18.61 -24.06
C LYS A 53 -32.23 -18.28 -23.42
N THR A 54 -32.99 -17.33 -23.97
CA THR A 54 -34.35 -16.99 -23.50
C THR A 54 -35.29 -18.17 -23.64
N GLN A 55 -35.35 -18.79 -24.81
CA GLN A 55 -36.20 -19.96 -25.06
C GLN A 55 -35.82 -21.15 -24.18
N ARG A 56 -34.52 -21.39 -24.00
CA ARG A 56 -34.03 -22.44 -23.09
C ARG A 56 -34.49 -22.19 -21.64
N LYS A 57 -34.41 -20.95 -21.15
CA LYS A 57 -34.88 -20.60 -19.81
C LYS A 57 -36.40 -20.71 -19.64
N ARG A 58 -37.19 -20.42 -20.68
CA ARG A 58 -38.64 -20.67 -20.68
C ARG A 58 -38.97 -22.17 -20.62
N ARG A 59 -38.35 -22.97 -21.49
CA ARG A 59 -38.67 -24.39 -21.67
C ARG A 59 -38.12 -25.29 -20.56
N GLU A 60 -36.83 -25.14 -20.23
CA GLU A 60 -36.13 -26.03 -19.30
C GLU A 60 -36.05 -25.45 -17.88
N GLY A 61 -36.13 -24.12 -17.76
CA GLY A 61 -35.98 -23.42 -16.48
C GLY A 61 -37.29 -23.12 -15.76
N GLY A 62 -38.45 -23.46 -16.34
CA GLY A 62 -39.77 -23.25 -15.74
C GLY A 62 -40.17 -21.78 -15.57
N ARG A 63 -39.55 -20.84 -16.30
CA ARG A 63 -39.86 -19.40 -16.25
C ARG A 63 -40.54 -18.95 -17.53
N GLU A 64 -41.84 -19.19 -17.66
CA GLU A 64 -42.60 -18.94 -18.91
C GLU A 64 -42.58 -17.46 -19.34
N ASP A 65 -42.43 -16.54 -18.39
CA ASP A 65 -42.39 -15.09 -18.58
C ASP A 65 -40.98 -14.54 -18.87
N TYR A 66 -39.93 -15.37 -18.89
CA TYR A 66 -38.54 -14.94 -19.06
C TYR A 66 -38.31 -14.20 -20.39
N GLN A 67 -37.69 -13.02 -20.35
CA GLN A 67 -37.49 -12.14 -21.50
C GLN A 67 -36.01 -11.99 -21.88
N PRO A 68 -35.69 -11.50 -23.10
CA PRO A 68 -34.32 -11.18 -23.50
C PRO A 68 -33.60 -10.24 -22.53
N GLU A 69 -34.30 -9.27 -21.94
CA GLU A 69 -33.77 -8.28 -21.01
C GLU A 69 -33.41 -8.87 -19.63
N ASP A 70 -33.92 -10.07 -19.30
CA ASP A 70 -33.59 -10.77 -18.05
C ASP A 70 -32.22 -11.46 -18.11
N ILE A 71 -31.61 -11.56 -19.30
CA ILE A 71 -30.29 -12.17 -19.48
C ILE A 71 -29.22 -11.26 -18.87
N THR A 72 -28.47 -11.77 -17.90
CA THR A 72 -27.45 -10.99 -17.17
C THR A 72 -26.12 -10.86 -17.90
N ASP A 73 -25.80 -11.77 -18.83
CA ASP A 73 -24.55 -11.84 -19.60
C ASP A 73 -24.72 -11.36 -21.06
N ILE A 74 -25.57 -10.35 -21.29
CA ILE A 74 -25.71 -9.73 -22.62
C ILE A 74 -24.39 -9.10 -23.04
N VAL A 75 -23.77 -8.33 -22.15
CA VAL A 75 -22.37 -7.90 -22.26
C VAL A 75 -21.55 -8.68 -21.25
N GLY A 76 -20.51 -9.36 -21.72
CA GLY A 76 -19.52 -10.01 -20.86
C GLY A 76 -18.20 -9.27 -20.93
N VAL A 77 -17.69 -8.81 -19.79
CA VAL A 77 -16.35 -8.24 -19.63
C VAL A 77 -15.55 -9.15 -18.71
N ARG A 78 -14.41 -9.63 -19.18
CA ARG A 78 -13.48 -10.43 -18.37
C ARG A 78 -12.18 -9.67 -18.21
N VAL A 79 -11.79 -9.45 -16.97
CA VAL A 79 -10.52 -8.84 -16.60
C VAL A 79 -9.61 -9.92 -16.02
N VAL A 80 -8.40 -9.96 -16.56
CA VAL A 80 -7.34 -10.88 -16.18
C VAL A 80 -6.23 -10.07 -15.51
N THR A 81 -5.77 -10.54 -14.36
CA THR A 81 -4.69 -9.95 -13.56
C THR A 81 -3.48 -10.87 -13.52
N LEU A 82 -2.28 -10.33 -13.32
CA LEU A 82 -1.07 -11.16 -13.18
C LEU A 82 -1.00 -11.83 -11.81
N PHE A 83 -1.26 -11.08 -10.74
CA PHE A 83 -1.15 -11.56 -9.37
C PHE A 83 -2.50 -11.63 -8.68
N ARG A 84 -2.64 -12.58 -7.75
CA ARG A 84 -3.86 -12.80 -6.97
C ARG A 84 -4.28 -11.57 -6.16
N GLU A 85 -3.33 -10.75 -5.73
CA GLU A 85 -3.63 -9.52 -4.99
C GLU A 85 -4.28 -8.44 -5.86
N ASP A 86 -3.91 -8.38 -7.14
CA ASP A 86 -4.42 -7.36 -8.07
C ASP A 86 -5.90 -7.62 -8.43
N VAL A 87 -6.40 -8.84 -8.19
CA VAL A 87 -7.84 -9.17 -8.26
C VAL A 87 -8.66 -8.28 -7.32
N ILE A 88 -8.10 -7.94 -6.15
CA ILE A 88 -8.77 -7.08 -5.17
C ILE A 88 -8.84 -5.65 -5.72
N ASP A 89 -7.76 -5.15 -6.29
CA ASP A 89 -7.73 -3.80 -6.85
C ASP A 89 -8.60 -3.69 -8.10
N ALA A 90 -8.64 -4.74 -8.93
CA ALA A 90 -9.58 -4.85 -10.04
C ALA A 90 -11.05 -4.81 -9.55
N LEU A 91 -11.38 -5.51 -8.46
CA LEU A 91 -12.71 -5.46 -7.86
C LEU A 91 -13.04 -4.03 -7.38
N LYS A 92 -12.12 -3.36 -6.69
CA LYS A 92 -12.31 -1.96 -6.24
C LYS A 92 -12.58 -1.02 -7.40
N ILE A 93 -11.88 -1.17 -8.53
CA ILE A 93 -12.10 -0.34 -9.72
C ILE A 93 -13.54 -0.50 -10.21
N PHE A 94 -14.03 -1.73 -10.37
CA PHE A 94 -15.40 -1.95 -10.83
C PHE A 94 -16.46 -1.49 -9.82
N LEU A 95 -16.29 -1.78 -8.54
CA LEU A 95 -17.24 -1.30 -7.52
C LEU A 95 -17.23 0.23 -7.40
N GLY A 96 -16.06 0.87 -7.53
CA GLY A 96 -15.93 2.32 -7.59
C GLY A 96 -16.62 2.92 -8.81
N LEU A 97 -16.43 2.32 -9.99
CA LEU A 97 -17.17 2.69 -11.20
C LEU A 97 -18.69 2.58 -10.96
N ILE A 98 -19.18 1.49 -10.35
CA ILE A 98 -20.61 1.31 -10.08
C ILE A 98 -21.13 2.30 -9.02
N LYS A 99 -20.32 2.66 -8.01
CA LYS A 99 -20.66 3.67 -7.00
C LYS A 99 -20.44 5.12 -7.45
N HIS A 100 -19.86 5.33 -8.63
CA HIS A 100 -19.39 6.64 -9.08
C HIS A 100 -18.38 7.27 -8.09
N GLN A 101 -17.59 6.41 -7.45
CA GLN A 101 -16.55 6.78 -6.49
C GLN A 101 -15.17 6.43 -7.03
N GLY A 102 -14.25 7.40 -7.01
CA GLY A 102 -12.88 7.25 -7.48
C GLY A 102 -12.46 8.35 -8.43
N THR A 103 -11.15 8.49 -8.66
CA THR A 103 -10.55 9.52 -9.53
C THR A 103 -10.04 8.99 -10.87
N HIS A 104 -10.23 7.69 -11.13
CA HIS A 104 -9.70 6.98 -12.29
C HIS A 104 -10.54 7.15 -13.56
N PHE A 105 -11.71 7.79 -13.50
CA PHE A 105 -12.60 7.97 -14.64
C PHE A 105 -13.25 9.36 -14.59
N THR A 106 -13.47 9.96 -15.76
CA THR A 106 -14.15 11.27 -15.87
C THR A 106 -15.68 11.13 -15.84
N LYS A 107 -16.20 9.99 -16.28
CA LYS A 107 -17.61 9.61 -16.25
C LYS A 107 -17.73 8.10 -16.08
N SER A 108 -18.54 7.65 -15.13
CA SER A 108 -18.81 6.23 -14.98
C SER A 108 -19.75 5.74 -16.09
N PRO A 109 -19.46 4.57 -16.72
CA PRO A 109 -20.35 3.94 -17.69
C PRO A 109 -21.54 3.22 -17.02
N PHE A 110 -21.42 2.90 -15.73
CA PHE A 110 -22.46 2.17 -15.00
C PHE A 110 -23.53 3.12 -14.47
N THR A 111 -24.76 2.61 -14.37
CA THR A 111 -25.81 3.24 -13.57
C THR A 111 -25.37 3.22 -12.10
N MET A 112 -25.48 4.35 -11.41
CA MET A 112 -25.07 4.46 -9.99
C MET A 112 -25.82 3.43 -9.14
N ASP A 113 -25.10 2.77 -8.24
CA ASP A 113 -25.65 1.76 -7.31
C ASP A 113 -26.28 0.52 -7.97
N SER A 114 -26.01 0.28 -9.25
CA SER A 114 -26.69 -0.75 -10.04
C SER A 114 -26.15 -2.18 -9.88
N LEU A 115 -25.31 -2.46 -8.88
CA LEU A 115 -24.82 -3.81 -8.65
C LEU A 115 -26.01 -4.71 -8.24
N LYS A 116 -26.40 -5.62 -9.14
CA LYS A 116 -27.47 -6.59 -8.92
C LYS A 116 -26.98 -7.81 -8.17
N GLU A 117 -25.78 -8.28 -8.51
CA GLU A 117 -25.23 -9.52 -7.98
C GLU A 117 -23.71 -9.43 -7.91
N GLY A 118 -23.13 -9.89 -6.79
CA GLY A 118 -21.71 -10.13 -6.64
C GLY A 118 -21.52 -11.55 -6.12
N LEU A 119 -20.99 -12.45 -6.96
CA LEU A 119 -20.69 -13.84 -6.60
C LEU A 119 -19.18 -14.06 -6.57
N ILE A 120 -18.74 -14.83 -5.57
CA ILE A 120 -17.35 -15.28 -5.47
C ILE A 120 -17.35 -16.80 -5.63
N TYR A 121 -16.80 -17.29 -6.73
CA TYR A 121 -16.56 -18.71 -6.93
C TYR A 121 -15.20 -19.08 -6.35
N THR A 122 -15.19 -20.08 -5.48
CA THR A 122 -13.98 -20.53 -4.81
C THR A 122 -14.03 -22.05 -4.63
N ASN A 123 -12.86 -22.66 -4.76
CA ASN A 123 -12.60 -24.05 -4.39
C ASN A 123 -11.84 -24.15 -3.04
N ALA A 124 -11.60 -23.01 -2.38
CA ALA A 124 -10.95 -22.98 -1.07
C ALA A 124 -11.88 -23.55 0.00
N THR A 125 -11.33 -24.40 0.87
CA THR A 125 -12.07 -25.04 1.95
C THR A 125 -12.78 -24.00 2.82
N VAL A 126 -14.03 -24.27 3.19
CA VAL A 126 -14.79 -23.38 4.09
C VAL A 126 -14.00 -23.19 5.39
N GLY A 127 -13.62 -21.95 5.68
CA GLY A 127 -12.79 -21.61 6.85
C GLY A 127 -11.27 -21.58 6.58
N ASP A 128 -10.82 -21.75 5.32
CA ASP A 128 -9.43 -21.55 4.93
C ASP A 128 -8.99 -20.08 5.17
N PRO A 129 -8.04 -19.82 6.10
CA PRO A 129 -7.55 -18.48 6.39
C PRO A 129 -6.80 -17.82 5.24
N GLU A 130 -6.25 -18.61 4.30
CA GLU A 130 -5.53 -18.12 3.13
C GLU A 130 -6.46 -17.78 1.95
N ALA A 131 -7.77 -18.06 2.09
CA ALA A 131 -8.75 -17.73 1.07
C ALA A 131 -8.93 -16.21 0.95
N ILE A 132 -8.63 -15.68 -0.24
CA ILE A 132 -8.85 -14.26 -0.58
C ILE A 132 -10.30 -13.80 -0.36
N THR A 133 -11.25 -14.73 -0.30
CA THR A 133 -12.69 -14.53 -0.11
C THR A 133 -13.05 -13.56 1.02
N SER A 134 -12.37 -13.64 2.17
CA SER A 134 -12.63 -12.73 3.30
C SER A 134 -12.23 -11.28 2.98
N ARG A 135 -11.11 -11.08 2.27
CA ARG A 135 -10.68 -9.76 1.79
C ARG A 135 -11.66 -9.22 0.75
N LEU A 136 -12.12 -10.07 -0.17
CA LEU A 136 -13.11 -9.69 -1.18
C LEU A 136 -14.44 -9.24 -0.56
N ARG A 137 -14.95 -9.97 0.45
CA ARG A 137 -16.14 -9.58 1.21
C ARG A 137 -16.01 -8.18 1.81
N SER A 138 -14.88 -7.88 2.44
CA SER A 138 -14.62 -6.56 3.01
C SER A 138 -14.61 -5.45 1.95
N VAL A 139 -14.12 -5.73 0.74
CA VAL A 139 -14.19 -4.77 -0.37
C VAL A 139 -15.63 -4.50 -0.79
N PHE A 140 -16.45 -5.53 -0.94
CA PHE A 140 -17.89 -5.38 -1.22
C PHE A 140 -18.59 -4.53 -0.15
N GLU A 141 -18.35 -4.78 1.13
CA GLU A 141 -18.88 -4.00 2.25
C GLU A 141 -18.42 -2.54 2.23
N THR A 142 -17.14 -2.30 1.97
CA THR A 142 -16.55 -0.95 1.93
C THR A 142 -17.21 -0.08 0.86
N PHE A 143 -17.51 -0.67 -0.29
CA PHE A 143 -18.23 0.01 -1.36
C PHE A 143 -19.75 -0.03 -1.15
N GLY A 144 -20.28 -0.39 0.03
CA GLY A 144 -21.71 -0.36 0.29
C GLY A 144 -22.53 -1.39 -0.50
N PHE A 145 -21.93 -2.54 -0.80
CA PHE A 145 -22.54 -3.68 -1.47
C PHE A 145 -22.30 -4.98 -0.68
N PRO A 146 -22.73 -5.08 0.59
CA PRO A 146 -22.44 -6.24 1.43
C PRO A 146 -22.96 -7.53 0.79
N ILE A 147 -22.11 -8.55 0.72
CA ILE A 147 -22.46 -9.89 0.22
C ILE A 147 -22.61 -10.86 1.39
N LYS A 148 -23.50 -11.86 1.27
CA LYS A 148 -23.76 -12.90 2.29
C LYS A 148 -23.00 -14.19 1.96
N ASP A 149 -23.02 -15.18 2.86
CA ASP A 149 -22.41 -16.49 2.58
C ASP A 149 -23.01 -17.18 1.35
N ALA A 150 -24.31 -16.97 1.11
CA ALA A 150 -24.99 -17.44 -0.10
C ALA A 150 -24.46 -16.83 -1.40
N ASN A 151 -23.59 -15.81 -1.34
CA ASN A 151 -22.90 -15.25 -2.51
C ASN A 151 -21.52 -15.90 -2.76
N ILE A 152 -21.04 -16.73 -1.83
CA ILE A 152 -19.81 -17.49 -1.97
C ILE A 152 -20.16 -18.88 -2.46
N MET A 153 -19.84 -19.15 -3.72
CA MET A 153 -20.12 -20.41 -4.38
C MET A 153 -18.94 -21.35 -4.18
N GLN A 154 -19.12 -22.30 -3.25
CA GLN A 154 -18.24 -23.45 -3.12
C GLN A 154 -18.45 -24.38 -4.30
N VAL A 155 -17.42 -24.55 -5.12
CA VAL A 155 -17.46 -25.42 -6.30
C VAL A 155 -16.55 -26.62 -6.08
N GLU A 156 -17.11 -27.82 -6.26
CA GLU A 156 -16.37 -29.09 -6.22
C GLU A 156 -15.36 -29.18 -7.38
N THR A 157 -15.63 -28.48 -8.48
CA THR A 157 -14.70 -28.31 -9.58
C THR A 157 -13.67 -27.24 -9.25
N GLY A 158 -12.47 -27.32 -9.83
CA GLY A 158 -11.38 -26.35 -9.63
C GLY A 158 -11.64 -24.94 -10.21
N TYR A 159 -12.87 -24.45 -10.21
CA TYR A 159 -13.24 -23.16 -10.76
C TYR A 159 -13.13 -22.05 -9.69
N SER A 160 -12.40 -20.97 -9.98
CA SER A 160 -12.39 -19.77 -9.13
C SER A 160 -12.44 -18.49 -9.98
N SER A 161 -13.29 -17.55 -9.58
CA SER A 161 -13.61 -16.32 -10.33
C SER A 161 -14.50 -15.39 -9.50
N ILE A 162 -14.39 -14.08 -9.68
CA ILE A 162 -15.38 -13.12 -9.14
C ILE A 162 -16.32 -12.71 -10.26
N HIS A 163 -17.62 -12.77 -10.01
CA HIS A 163 -18.66 -12.41 -10.97
C HIS A 163 -19.47 -11.25 -10.42
N LEU A 164 -19.54 -10.16 -11.16
CA LEU A 164 -20.43 -9.03 -10.87
C LEU A 164 -21.47 -8.92 -11.98
N VAL A 165 -22.70 -8.58 -11.60
CA VAL A 165 -23.74 -8.17 -12.54
C VAL A 165 -24.15 -6.75 -12.19
N ALA A 166 -23.95 -5.81 -13.11
CA ALA A 166 -24.32 -4.41 -12.95
C ALA A 166 -24.99 -3.87 -14.23
N PHE A 167 -25.59 -2.67 -14.18
CA PHE A 167 -26.29 -2.10 -15.33
C PHE A 167 -25.60 -0.84 -15.88
N CYS A 168 -25.71 -0.63 -17.19
CA CYS A 168 -25.35 0.61 -17.85
C CYS A 168 -26.61 1.27 -18.44
N SER A 169 -26.78 2.57 -18.21
CA SER A 169 -27.87 3.37 -18.79
C SER A 169 -27.46 3.91 -20.16
N VAL A 170 -28.00 3.35 -21.24
CA VAL A 170 -27.70 3.79 -22.60
C VAL A 170 -28.90 4.49 -23.21
N LYS A 171 -28.72 5.75 -23.63
CA LYS A 171 -29.75 6.49 -24.38
C LYS A 171 -29.78 6.02 -25.83
N GLN A 172 -30.95 5.55 -26.29
CA GLN A 172 -31.26 5.17 -27.67
C GLN A 172 -32.66 5.68 -28.04
N ASP A 173 -32.80 6.38 -29.18
CA ASP A 173 -34.09 6.82 -29.73
C ASP A 173 -35.04 7.51 -28.72
N ASN A 174 -34.48 8.37 -27.86
CA ASN A 174 -35.13 9.07 -26.74
C ASN A 174 -35.59 8.20 -25.55
N GLU A 175 -35.32 6.89 -25.56
CA GLU A 175 -35.48 6.01 -24.41
C GLU A 175 -34.13 5.76 -23.70
N ILE A 176 -34.18 5.43 -22.41
CA ILE A 176 -33.02 4.97 -21.64
C ILE A 176 -33.15 3.45 -21.48
N VAL A 177 -32.23 2.71 -22.10
CA VAL A 177 -32.17 1.25 -22.02
C VAL A 177 -31.18 0.86 -20.92
N GLN A 178 -31.62 0.05 -19.95
CA GLN A 178 -30.72 -0.55 -18.96
C GLN A 178 -30.11 -1.83 -19.53
N VAL A 179 -28.79 -1.80 -19.75
CA VAL A 179 -28.05 -2.95 -20.28
C VAL A 179 -27.38 -3.69 -19.14
N PRO A 180 -27.68 -4.99 -18.91
CA PRO A 180 -26.97 -5.80 -17.93
C PRO A 180 -25.57 -6.19 -18.43
N ILE A 181 -24.60 -6.06 -17.55
CA ILE A 181 -23.17 -6.33 -17.78
C ILE A 181 -22.72 -7.38 -16.77
N GLU A 182 -22.22 -8.51 -17.26
CA GLU A 182 -21.51 -9.50 -16.45
C GLU A 182 -20.01 -9.21 -16.49
N ILE A 183 -19.41 -8.96 -15.32
CA ILE A 183 -17.98 -8.71 -15.15
C ILE A 183 -17.37 -9.93 -14.46
N GLN A 184 -16.35 -10.53 -15.07
CA GLN A 184 -15.58 -11.64 -14.51
C GLN A 184 -14.16 -11.18 -14.19
N ILE A 185 -13.71 -11.32 -12.95
CA ILE A 185 -12.35 -10.96 -12.53
C ILE A 185 -11.60 -12.22 -12.16
N ARG A 186 -10.43 -12.41 -12.78
CA ARG A 186 -9.59 -13.60 -12.65
C ARG A 186 -8.10 -13.24 -12.66
N THR A 187 -7.28 -14.16 -12.18
CA THR A 187 -5.85 -14.21 -12.49
C THR A 187 -5.61 -14.85 -13.86
N VAL A 188 -4.41 -14.67 -14.41
CA VAL A 188 -3.98 -15.32 -15.67
C VAL A 188 -4.09 -16.84 -15.61
N PHE A 189 -3.82 -17.41 -14.44
CA PHE A 189 -3.89 -18.84 -14.19
C PHE A 189 -5.34 -19.35 -14.12
N GLU A 190 -6.23 -18.61 -13.45
CA GLU A 190 -7.67 -18.92 -13.42
C GLU A 190 -8.34 -18.75 -14.79
N ASP A 191 -7.93 -17.76 -15.60
CA ASP A 191 -8.44 -17.60 -16.96
C ASP A 191 -7.99 -18.77 -17.85
N ALA A 192 -6.72 -19.17 -17.78
CA ALA A 192 -6.20 -20.31 -18.53
C ALA A 192 -6.94 -21.61 -18.19
N TRP A 193 -7.10 -21.91 -16.89
CA TRP A 193 -7.84 -23.09 -16.44
C TRP A 193 -9.30 -23.05 -16.91
N GLY A 194 -9.99 -21.92 -16.71
CA GLY A 194 -11.40 -21.76 -17.06
C GLY A 194 -11.67 -21.85 -18.56
N GLU A 195 -10.75 -21.42 -19.41
CA GLU A 195 -10.85 -21.58 -20.86
C GLU A 195 -10.68 -23.04 -21.32
N ILE A 196 -9.80 -23.81 -20.66
CA ILE A 196 -9.64 -25.23 -20.93
C ILE A 196 -10.91 -26.00 -20.55
N ASP A 197 -11.42 -25.79 -19.33
CA ASP A 197 -12.68 -26.40 -18.86
C ASP A 197 -13.83 -26.10 -19.83
N HIS A 198 -14.00 -24.82 -20.18
CA HIS A 198 -15.07 -24.38 -21.07
C HIS A 198 -14.96 -25.03 -22.45
N LYS A 199 -13.77 -25.11 -23.06
CA LYS A 199 -13.58 -25.74 -24.37
C LYS A 199 -13.87 -27.25 -24.36
N LEU A 200 -13.42 -27.96 -23.32
CA LEU A 200 -13.64 -29.41 -23.18
C LEU A 200 -15.13 -29.71 -23.02
N ARG A 201 -15.81 -29.02 -22.11
CA ARG A 201 -17.26 -29.17 -21.89
C ARG A 201 -18.08 -28.79 -23.12
N TYR A 202 -17.69 -27.72 -23.81
CA TYR A 202 -18.36 -27.31 -25.04
C TYR A 202 -18.24 -28.35 -26.17
N SER A 203 -17.07 -28.98 -26.31
CA SER A 203 -16.85 -30.06 -27.27
C SER A 203 -17.77 -31.26 -27.00
N ILE A 204 -17.98 -31.59 -25.72
CA ILE A 204 -18.83 -32.72 -25.31
C ILE A 204 -20.30 -32.45 -25.62
N TYR A 205 -20.80 -31.24 -25.35
CA TYR A 205 -22.18 -30.87 -25.65
C TYR A 205 -22.53 -30.97 -27.16
N ARG A 206 -21.53 -30.88 -28.05
CA ARG A 206 -21.71 -31.10 -29.50
C ARG A 206 -21.58 -32.55 -29.94
N SER A 207 -20.89 -33.39 -29.16
CA SER A 207 -20.73 -34.81 -29.47
C SER A 207 -21.93 -35.61 -28.93
N ARG A 208 -22.55 -36.47 -29.74
CA ARG A 208 -23.66 -37.36 -29.33
C ARG A 208 -23.21 -38.53 -28.42
N VAL A 209 -22.13 -38.35 -27.68
CA VAL A 209 -21.54 -39.35 -26.78
C VAL A 209 -22.07 -39.08 -25.37
N GLU A 210 -22.23 -40.13 -24.55
CA GLU A 210 -22.61 -39.99 -23.13
C GLU A 210 -21.64 -39.03 -22.42
N PRO A 211 -22.09 -37.83 -22.03
CA PRO A 211 -21.23 -36.78 -21.50
C PRO A 211 -20.50 -37.18 -20.21
N GLU A 212 -21.12 -38.00 -19.38
CA GLU A 212 -20.68 -38.33 -18.03
C GLU A 212 -19.36 -39.11 -18.05
N ARG A 213 -19.27 -40.17 -18.86
CA ARG A 213 -18.05 -41.00 -18.96
C ARG A 213 -16.84 -40.23 -19.49
N LEU A 214 -17.07 -39.30 -20.41
CA LEU A 214 -15.99 -38.48 -20.95
C LEU A 214 -15.51 -37.48 -19.89
N ILE A 215 -16.41 -36.80 -19.20
CA ILE A 215 -16.06 -35.86 -18.11
C ILE A 215 -15.24 -36.58 -17.03
N GLU A 216 -15.67 -37.76 -16.60
CA GLU A 216 -14.96 -38.57 -15.59
C GLU A 216 -13.51 -38.88 -15.99
N SER A 217 -13.23 -39.04 -17.29
CA SER A 217 -11.88 -39.38 -17.77
C SER A 217 -10.86 -38.24 -17.69
N TRP A 218 -11.26 -36.98 -17.88
CA TRP A 218 -10.34 -35.84 -17.93
C TRP A 218 -10.48 -34.86 -16.74
N GLN A 219 -11.63 -34.85 -16.05
CA GLN A 219 -11.86 -33.95 -14.91
C GLN A 219 -10.81 -34.09 -13.80
N PRO A 220 -10.33 -35.30 -13.43
CA PRO A 220 -9.26 -35.43 -12.43
C PRO A 220 -7.95 -34.74 -12.87
N HIS A 221 -7.58 -34.88 -14.15
CA HIS A 221 -6.38 -34.21 -14.69
C HIS A 221 -6.53 -32.69 -14.66
N LEU A 222 -7.71 -32.18 -14.96
CA LEU A 222 -8.01 -30.76 -14.89
C LEU A 222 -7.96 -30.23 -13.44
N ASN A 223 -8.39 -31.04 -12.46
CA ASN A 223 -8.25 -30.70 -11.04
C ASN A 223 -6.77 -30.65 -10.60
N VAL A 224 -5.92 -31.57 -11.08
CA VAL A 224 -4.47 -31.50 -10.83
C VAL A 224 -3.86 -30.23 -11.44
N LEU A 225 -4.26 -29.87 -12.66
CA LEU A 225 -3.83 -28.61 -13.28
C LEU A 225 -4.24 -27.40 -12.42
N LYS A 226 -5.43 -27.42 -11.79
CA LYS A 226 -5.86 -26.37 -10.86
C LYS A 226 -4.88 -26.22 -9.69
N THR A 227 -4.53 -27.32 -9.03
CA THR A 227 -3.56 -27.30 -7.93
C THR A 227 -2.23 -26.69 -8.35
N PHE A 228 -1.75 -27.02 -9.56
CA PHE A 228 -0.53 -26.42 -10.10
C PHE A 228 -0.68 -24.92 -10.35
N THR A 229 -1.80 -24.50 -10.97
CA THR A 229 -2.07 -23.07 -11.23
C THR A 229 -2.24 -22.24 -9.95
N ASP A 230 -2.77 -22.84 -8.89
CA ASP A 230 -2.90 -22.20 -7.57
C ASP A 230 -1.53 -22.05 -6.90
N GLY A 231 -0.72 -23.11 -6.95
CA GLY A 231 0.67 -23.06 -6.51
C GLY A 231 1.46 -21.97 -7.24
N CYS A 232 1.37 -21.90 -8.57
CA CYS A 232 2.00 -20.84 -9.36
C CYS A 232 1.52 -19.43 -8.96
N SER A 233 0.22 -19.25 -8.73
CA SER A 233 -0.35 -17.97 -8.28
C SER A 233 0.16 -17.56 -6.91
N GLN A 234 0.26 -18.52 -5.97
CA GLN A 234 0.77 -18.29 -4.62
C GLN A 234 2.27 -17.95 -4.63
N TYR A 235 3.08 -18.73 -5.36
CA TYR A 235 4.52 -18.47 -5.49
C TYR A 235 4.82 -17.16 -6.21
N ALA A 236 4.04 -16.78 -7.23
CA ALA A 236 4.18 -15.47 -7.86
C ALA A 236 3.90 -14.32 -6.87
N GLY A 237 2.92 -14.49 -5.97
CA GLY A 237 2.67 -13.57 -4.86
C GLY A 237 3.84 -13.49 -3.88
N ILE A 238 4.42 -14.64 -3.50
CA ILE A 238 5.62 -14.68 -2.65
C ILE A 238 6.79 -13.95 -3.33
N ILE A 239 7.07 -14.24 -4.60
CA ILE A 239 8.14 -13.58 -5.37
C ILE A 239 7.89 -12.07 -5.45
N LYS A 240 6.65 -11.62 -5.71
CA LYS A 240 6.29 -10.20 -5.72
C LYS A 240 6.52 -9.57 -4.35
N SER A 241 6.07 -10.21 -3.26
CA SER A 241 6.27 -9.72 -1.90
C SER A 241 7.74 -9.64 -1.52
N GLN A 242 8.56 -10.64 -1.88
CA GLN A 242 9.99 -10.69 -1.59
C GLN A 242 10.79 -9.72 -2.46
N ALA A 243 10.43 -9.56 -3.74
CA ALA A 243 11.02 -8.53 -4.61
C ALA A 243 10.68 -7.13 -4.08
N ILE A 244 9.49 -6.94 -3.50
CA ILE A 244 9.08 -5.70 -2.82
C ILE A 244 9.72 -5.56 -1.43
N ASP A 245 10.02 -6.65 -0.71
CA ASP A 245 10.69 -6.65 0.61
C ASP A 245 12.21 -6.46 0.51
N VAL A 246 12.87 -6.86 -0.59
CA VAL A 246 14.22 -6.35 -0.92
C VAL A 246 14.17 -4.84 -1.14
N HIS A 247 13.00 -4.32 -1.51
CA HIS A 247 12.67 -2.89 -1.56
C HIS A 247 11.91 -2.39 -0.33
N ALA A 248 11.93 -3.10 0.82
CA ALA A 248 11.25 -2.72 2.05
C ALA A 248 11.59 -1.27 2.39
N ARG A 249 10.68 -0.38 1.98
CA ARG A 249 10.96 1.05 1.94
C ARG A 249 11.20 1.49 3.38
N PRO A 250 12.35 2.13 3.66
CA PRO A 250 12.50 2.96 4.84
C PRO A 250 11.26 3.85 4.94
N GLY A 251 10.63 3.88 6.12
CA GLY A 251 9.32 4.49 6.34
C GLY A 251 9.18 5.83 5.61
N THR A 252 7.98 6.12 5.11
CA THR A 252 7.63 7.32 4.33
C THR A 252 8.06 8.59 5.06
N TYR A 253 9.33 8.97 4.90
CA TYR A 253 9.84 10.26 5.31
C TYR A 253 9.25 11.28 4.34
N LEU A 254 8.52 12.26 4.86
CA LEU A 254 8.11 13.41 4.09
C LEU A 254 9.37 14.07 3.53
N ILE A 255 9.52 14.06 2.21
CA ILE A 255 10.59 14.79 1.53
C ILE A 255 10.14 16.25 1.53
N VAL A 256 10.81 17.10 2.30
CA VAL A 256 10.44 18.51 2.45
C VAL A 256 11.33 19.35 1.53
N PRO A 257 10.78 20.33 0.81
CA PRO A 257 11.58 21.35 0.14
C PRO A 257 12.51 22.01 1.16
N VAL A 258 13.77 22.20 0.77
CA VAL A 258 14.76 22.87 1.63
C VAL A 258 14.79 24.36 1.30
N ASP A 259 14.54 24.71 0.04
CA ASP A 259 14.59 26.07 -0.45
C ASP A 259 13.20 26.64 -0.76
N ASP A 260 13.03 27.90 -0.40
CA ASP A 260 11.89 28.73 -0.78
C ASP A 260 11.97 29.09 -2.27
N PRO A 261 10.95 28.76 -3.09
CA PRO A 261 10.94 29.06 -4.53
C PRO A 261 11.25 30.51 -4.87
N GLU A 262 10.74 31.46 -4.09
CA GLU A 262 10.94 32.89 -4.35
C GLU A 262 12.40 33.30 -4.11
N ASN A 263 13.05 32.76 -3.08
CA ASN A 263 14.47 32.99 -2.85
C ASN A 263 15.37 32.29 -3.89
N ALA A 264 14.97 31.11 -4.37
CA ALA A 264 15.65 30.45 -5.47
C ALA A 264 15.56 31.27 -6.76
N LEU A 265 14.38 31.80 -7.09
CA LEU A 265 14.16 32.68 -8.24
C LEU A 265 14.96 33.99 -8.16
N LYS A 266 15.05 34.61 -6.97
CA LYS A 266 15.92 35.79 -6.76
C LYS A 266 17.38 35.49 -7.04
N SER A 267 17.83 34.27 -6.77
CA SER A 267 19.22 33.84 -6.95
C SER A 267 19.60 33.61 -8.42
N VAL A 268 18.61 33.45 -9.31
CA VAL A 268 18.79 33.37 -10.77
C VAL A 268 18.93 34.77 -11.41
N GLY A 269 18.79 35.84 -10.63
CA GLY A 269 19.10 37.21 -11.06
C GLY A 269 18.22 37.75 -12.18
N LYS A 270 18.71 38.75 -12.92
CA LYS A 270 18.04 39.31 -14.11
C LYS A 270 18.31 38.45 -15.35
N SER A 271 17.91 37.18 -15.28
CA SER A 271 17.91 36.32 -16.45
C SER A 271 16.84 36.72 -17.48
N SER A 272 16.89 36.13 -18.67
CA SER A 272 15.87 36.39 -19.71
C SER A 272 14.43 36.18 -19.16
N PRO A 273 13.44 37.02 -19.57
CA PRO A 273 12.05 36.87 -19.12
C PRO A 273 11.48 35.47 -19.40
N LYS A 274 11.93 34.86 -20.49
CA LYS A 274 11.54 33.49 -20.88
C LYS A 274 12.05 32.45 -19.88
N LEU A 275 13.30 32.57 -19.43
CA LEU A 275 13.87 31.68 -18.42
C LEU A 275 13.21 31.87 -17.06
N GLN A 276 12.97 33.11 -16.64
CA GLN A 276 12.27 33.39 -15.38
C GLN A 276 10.85 32.80 -15.37
N ALA A 277 10.12 32.91 -16.48
CA ALA A 277 8.80 32.32 -16.62
C ALA A 277 8.85 30.77 -16.58
N ALA A 278 9.86 30.15 -17.21
CA ALA A 278 10.05 28.71 -17.18
C ALA A 278 10.32 28.20 -15.74
N PHE A 279 11.22 28.85 -15.00
CA PHE A 279 11.45 28.50 -13.60
C PHE A 279 10.20 28.66 -12.73
N ARG A 280 9.45 29.77 -12.88
CA ARG A 280 8.20 29.97 -12.12
C ARG A 280 7.21 28.83 -12.36
N LYS A 281 6.99 28.48 -13.63
CA LYS A 281 6.13 27.36 -14.01
C LYS A 281 6.61 26.02 -13.40
N ALA A 282 7.91 25.77 -13.42
CA ALA A 282 8.49 24.54 -12.86
C ALA A 282 8.31 24.45 -11.34
N TYR A 283 8.54 25.55 -10.61
CA TYR A 283 8.31 25.61 -9.16
C TYR A 283 6.83 25.51 -8.79
N GLU A 284 5.93 26.09 -9.58
CA GLU A 284 4.47 25.93 -9.42
C GLU A 284 4.06 24.46 -9.61
N ALA A 285 4.54 23.80 -10.68
CA ALA A 285 4.28 22.38 -10.91
C ALA A 285 4.79 21.50 -9.75
N ARG A 286 6.00 21.77 -9.24
CA ARG A 286 6.55 21.10 -8.06
C ARG A 286 5.67 21.31 -6.82
N ALA A 287 5.21 22.53 -6.57
CA ALA A 287 4.36 22.85 -5.42
C ALA A 287 3.01 22.12 -5.48
N LEU A 288 2.41 22.04 -6.67
CA LEU A 288 1.18 21.28 -6.90
C LEU A 288 1.41 19.77 -6.67
N ALA A 289 2.52 19.21 -7.16
CA ALA A 289 2.89 17.82 -6.92
C ALA A 289 3.07 17.51 -5.43
N MET A 290 3.74 18.39 -4.69
CA MET A 290 3.92 18.30 -3.24
C MET A 290 2.59 18.33 -2.48
N SER A 291 1.66 19.20 -2.90
CA SER A 291 0.31 19.27 -2.32
C SER A 291 -0.47 17.98 -2.57
N SER A 292 -0.42 17.45 -3.80
CA SER A 292 -1.05 16.17 -4.14
C SER A 292 -0.47 15.01 -3.33
N ALA A 293 0.86 14.96 -3.15
CA ALA A 293 1.53 13.95 -2.34
C ALA A 293 1.07 13.97 -0.87
N ALA A 294 0.81 15.15 -0.32
CA ALA A 294 0.30 15.30 1.04
C ALA A 294 -1.16 14.82 1.20
N SER A 295 -1.97 14.87 0.14
CA SER A 295 -3.37 14.41 0.12
C SER A 295 -3.58 12.90 -0.11
N GLY A 296 -2.51 12.12 -0.30
CA GLY A 296 -2.53 10.66 -0.22
C GLY A 296 -2.77 9.87 -1.52
N THR A 297 -2.82 10.52 -2.71
CA THR A 297 -2.94 9.81 -3.99
C THR A 297 -1.59 9.62 -4.68
N SER A 298 -0.97 8.44 -4.49
CA SER A 298 0.39 8.16 -4.99
C SER A 298 0.54 8.30 -6.52
N ALA A 299 -0.46 7.91 -7.31
CA ALA A 299 -0.38 7.94 -8.78
C ALA A 299 -0.54 9.34 -9.37
N ALA A 300 -1.42 10.17 -8.79
CA ALA A 300 -1.59 11.55 -9.22
C ALA A 300 -0.34 12.38 -8.88
N ALA A 301 0.18 12.23 -7.67
CA ALA A 301 1.41 12.89 -7.23
C ALA A 301 2.60 12.50 -8.11
N GLU A 302 2.75 11.22 -8.46
CA GLU A 302 3.81 10.76 -9.37
C GLU A 302 3.73 11.48 -10.73
N LYS A 303 2.56 11.51 -11.35
CA LYS A 303 2.37 12.19 -12.64
C LYS A 303 2.78 13.67 -12.55
N MET A 304 2.32 14.36 -11.50
CA MET A 304 2.62 15.77 -11.29
C MET A 304 4.11 16.01 -11.03
N PHE A 305 4.81 15.11 -10.33
CA PHE A 305 6.26 15.20 -10.19
C PHE A 305 6.99 15.01 -11.52
N ARG A 306 6.52 14.12 -12.40
CA ARG A 306 7.09 13.98 -13.75
C ARG A 306 6.89 15.24 -14.61
N GLU A 307 5.72 15.86 -14.51
CA GLU A 307 5.44 17.16 -15.15
C GLU A 307 6.37 18.26 -14.61
N ALA A 308 6.67 18.26 -13.31
CA ALA A 308 7.63 19.18 -12.71
C ALA A 308 9.07 18.91 -13.20
N VAL A 309 9.49 17.65 -13.31
CA VAL A 309 10.80 17.28 -13.89
C VAL A 309 10.93 17.84 -15.30
N GLU A 310 9.91 17.64 -16.14
CA GLU A 310 9.89 18.13 -17.52
C GLU A 310 9.94 19.67 -17.56
N ALA A 311 9.18 20.35 -16.70
CA ALA A 311 9.21 21.81 -16.62
C ALA A 311 10.60 22.35 -16.25
N PHE A 312 11.32 21.68 -15.33
CA PHE A 312 12.71 22.03 -15.02
C PHE A 312 13.67 21.67 -16.16
N SER A 313 13.46 20.58 -16.90
CA SER A 313 14.25 20.26 -18.09
C SER A 313 14.14 21.38 -19.13
N VAL A 314 12.92 21.86 -19.42
CA VAL A 314 12.69 23.00 -20.31
C VAL A 314 13.39 24.27 -19.81
N ALA A 315 13.38 24.54 -18.50
CA ALA A 315 14.14 25.65 -17.94
C ALA A 315 15.65 25.48 -18.18
N GLY A 316 16.18 24.26 -17.99
CA GLY A 316 17.58 23.90 -18.25
C GLY A 316 18.03 24.14 -19.68
N GLU A 317 17.20 23.76 -20.67
CA GLU A 317 17.49 23.97 -22.10
C GLU A 317 17.58 25.45 -22.50
N LEU A 318 16.93 26.33 -21.74
CA LEU A 318 16.97 27.77 -21.97
C LEU A 318 18.20 28.44 -21.37
N ILE A 319 18.93 27.79 -20.44
CA ILE A 319 20.09 28.38 -19.76
C ILE A 319 21.22 28.74 -20.74
N PRO A 320 21.67 27.86 -21.66
CA PRO A 320 22.79 28.18 -22.55
C PRO A 320 22.53 29.38 -23.48
N THR A 321 21.27 29.64 -23.82
CA THR A 321 20.85 30.72 -24.73
C THR A 321 20.33 31.96 -24.00
N SER A 322 20.25 31.94 -22.67
CA SER A 322 19.76 33.07 -21.88
C SER A 322 20.88 34.04 -21.51
N THR A 323 20.52 35.32 -21.45
CA THR A 323 21.37 36.38 -20.91
C THR A 323 21.34 36.35 -19.38
N PHE A 324 22.50 36.48 -18.75
CA PHE A 324 22.69 36.61 -17.31
C PHE A 324 23.61 37.80 -17.04
N ASP A 325 23.51 38.40 -15.85
CA ASP A 325 24.40 39.51 -15.46
C ASP A 325 25.81 38.99 -15.10
N SER A 326 25.94 37.70 -14.74
CA SER A 326 27.23 37.05 -14.51
C SER A 326 27.18 35.54 -14.78
N ASP A 327 28.36 34.94 -15.05
CA ASP A 327 28.48 33.47 -15.18
C ASP A 327 28.07 32.74 -13.89
N ARG A 328 28.28 33.38 -12.73
CA ARG A 328 27.82 32.84 -11.45
C ARG A 328 26.30 32.64 -11.39
N GLU A 329 25.51 33.57 -11.94
CA GLU A 329 24.05 33.42 -11.97
C GLU A 329 23.62 32.29 -12.92
N ARG A 330 24.34 32.12 -14.04
CA ARG A 330 24.14 30.99 -14.94
C ARG A 330 24.43 29.66 -14.24
N ASP A 331 25.54 29.58 -13.50
CA ASP A 331 25.92 28.38 -12.75
C ASP A 331 24.91 28.05 -11.65
N VAL A 332 24.41 29.07 -10.95
CA VAL A 332 23.31 28.92 -9.96
C VAL A 332 22.04 28.41 -10.62
N ALA A 333 21.67 28.94 -11.80
CA ALA A 333 20.50 28.47 -12.54
C ALA A 333 20.65 26.99 -12.92
N SER A 334 21.82 26.58 -13.43
CA SER A 334 22.11 25.19 -13.77
C SER A 334 22.03 24.29 -12.53
N PHE A 335 22.62 24.72 -11.41
CA PHE A 335 22.59 23.98 -10.14
C PHE A 335 21.15 23.78 -9.64
N LEU A 336 20.33 24.83 -9.68
CA LEU A 336 18.93 24.77 -9.25
C LEU A 336 18.11 23.80 -10.12
N VAL A 337 18.26 23.85 -11.44
CA VAL A 337 17.58 22.89 -12.34
C VAL A 337 17.97 21.45 -11.98
N THR A 338 19.26 21.17 -11.85
CA THR A 338 19.76 19.83 -11.51
C THR A 338 19.21 19.36 -10.16
N MET A 339 19.30 20.21 -9.12
CA MET A 339 18.83 19.88 -7.77
C MET A 339 17.34 19.65 -7.67
N GLU A 340 16.55 20.44 -8.40
CA GLU A 340 15.09 20.36 -8.34
C GLU A 340 14.53 19.22 -9.19
N ARG A 341 15.14 18.92 -10.34
CA ARG A 341 14.85 17.68 -11.08
C ARG A 341 15.14 16.45 -10.21
N ALA A 342 16.31 16.40 -9.58
CA ALA A 342 16.69 15.31 -8.68
C ALA A 342 15.71 15.18 -7.50
N PHE A 343 15.25 16.30 -6.93
CA PHE A 343 14.26 16.32 -5.85
C PHE A 343 12.90 15.75 -6.29
N CYS A 344 12.40 16.14 -7.47
CA CYS A 344 11.14 15.63 -7.99
C CYS A 344 11.23 14.11 -8.26
N LEU A 345 12.34 13.63 -8.83
CA LEU A 345 12.60 12.21 -9.05
C LEU A 345 12.72 11.42 -7.73
N LEU A 346 13.44 11.95 -6.74
CA LEU A 346 13.51 11.42 -5.38
C LEU A 346 12.12 11.29 -4.74
N SER A 347 11.23 12.26 -5.02
CA SER A 347 9.86 12.30 -4.51
C SER A 347 8.95 11.25 -5.14
N ILE A 348 9.21 10.84 -6.39
CA ILE A 348 8.54 9.70 -7.04
C ILE A 348 8.96 8.38 -6.36
N GLY A 349 10.26 8.19 -6.13
CA GLY A 349 10.77 7.07 -5.33
C GLY A 349 10.64 5.68 -5.97
N LYS A 350 10.52 5.60 -7.31
CA LYS A 350 10.67 4.35 -8.08
C LYS A 350 12.14 4.13 -8.41
N LYS A 351 12.55 2.87 -8.61
CA LYS A 351 13.97 2.52 -8.84
C LYS A 351 14.57 3.33 -9.99
N GLU A 352 13.91 3.37 -11.14
CA GLU A 352 14.40 4.06 -12.34
C GLU A 352 14.57 5.57 -12.09
N THR A 353 13.61 6.17 -11.37
CA THR A 353 13.68 7.59 -11.00
C THR A 353 14.74 7.88 -9.94
N LEU A 354 14.99 6.94 -9.04
CA LEU A 354 16.03 7.07 -8.01
C LEU A 354 17.43 6.97 -8.62
N ASP A 355 17.62 6.05 -9.58
CA ASP A 355 18.87 5.93 -10.34
C ASP A 355 19.18 7.23 -11.10
N GLU A 356 18.18 7.86 -11.71
CA GLU A 356 18.33 9.16 -12.36
C GLU A 356 18.61 10.29 -11.35
N ALA A 357 17.88 10.33 -10.22
CA ALA A 357 18.11 11.31 -9.16
C ALA A 357 19.55 11.23 -8.61
N ILE A 358 20.09 10.03 -8.44
CA ILE A 358 21.47 9.79 -7.99
C ILE A 358 22.50 10.38 -8.97
N LYS A 359 22.29 10.21 -10.28
CA LYS A 359 23.16 10.83 -11.30
C LYS A 359 23.15 12.35 -11.18
N LEU A 360 21.96 12.94 -11.10
CA LEU A 360 21.81 14.39 -10.94
C LEU A 360 22.40 14.90 -9.62
N TYR A 361 22.27 14.17 -8.51
CA TYR A 361 22.94 14.54 -7.26
C TYR A 361 24.46 14.40 -7.33
N SER A 362 24.97 13.44 -8.12
CA SER A 362 26.40 13.30 -8.41
C SER A 362 26.92 14.48 -9.22
N GLU A 363 26.16 14.98 -10.19
CA GLU A 363 26.50 16.21 -10.91
C GLU A 363 26.42 17.44 -9.97
N ALA A 364 25.36 17.54 -9.16
CA ALA A 364 25.18 18.67 -8.26
C ALA A 364 26.27 18.80 -7.18
N GLN A 365 26.85 17.68 -6.71
CA GLN A 365 27.97 17.74 -5.75
C GLN A 365 29.26 18.25 -6.40
N GLU A 366 29.45 18.08 -7.71
CA GLU A 366 30.61 18.63 -8.43
C GLU A 366 30.44 20.14 -8.61
N MET A 367 29.22 20.58 -8.89
CA MET A 367 28.87 22.00 -9.01
C MET A 367 28.97 22.74 -7.67
N SER A 368 28.57 22.10 -6.57
CA SER A 368 28.57 22.70 -5.23
C SER A 368 29.05 21.71 -4.16
N PRO A 369 30.38 21.49 -4.05
CA PRO A 369 30.96 20.48 -3.15
C PRO A 369 30.74 20.74 -1.66
N GLU A 370 30.37 21.97 -1.30
CA GLU A 370 30.15 22.42 0.08
C GLU A 370 28.64 22.49 0.45
N SER A 371 27.74 22.09 -0.46
CA SER A 371 26.30 22.13 -0.20
C SER A 371 25.83 20.94 0.65
N VAL A 372 25.39 21.23 1.87
CA VAL A 372 24.80 20.23 2.79
C VAL A 372 23.58 19.55 2.16
N VAL A 373 22.75 20.31 1.46
CA VAL A 373 21.48 19.86 0.90
C VAL A 373 21.67 18.80 -0.18
N VAL A 374 22.70 18.95 -1.01
CA VAL A 374 23.06 17.97 -2.05
C VAL A 374 23.31 16.62 -1.41
N TYR A 375 24.26 16.54 -0.47
CA TYR A 375 24.64 15.27 0.16
C TYR A 375 23.50 14.68 0.99
N TYR A 376 22.71 15.52 1.67
CA TYR A 376 21.54 15.06 2.41
C TYR A 376 20.52 14.39 1.50
N ARG A 377 20.14 15.02 0.38
CA ARG A 377 19.15 14.47 -0.56
C ARG A 377 19.71 13.27 -1.35
N TYR A 378 20.99 13.30 -1.70
CA TYR A 378 21.68 12.16 -2.31
C TYR A 378 21.60 10.94 -1.38
N ALA A 379 21.94 11.11 -0.10
CA ALA A 379 21.81 10.04 0.88
C ALA A 379 20.37 9.51 1.00
N GLN A 380 19.35 10.37 0.92
CA GLN A 380 17.95 9.92 0.93
C GLN A 380 17.59 9.04 -0.28
N ALA A 381 18.12 9.35 -1.48
CA ALA A 381 17.92 8.52 -2.67
C ALA A 381 18.56 7.13 -2.49
N LEU A 382 19.79 7.10 -1.99
CA LEU A 382 20.54 5.86 -1.71
C LEU A 382 19.85 5.00 -0.64
N VAL A 383 19.35 5.61 0.45
CA VAL A 383 18.55 4.91 1.47
C VAL A 383 17.32 4.26 0.86
N LYS A 384 16.60 4.93 -0.05
CA LYS A 384 15.42 4.34 -0.72
C LYS A 384 15.76 3.16 -1.63
N LEU A 385 16.99 3.08 -2.15
CA LEU A 385 17.50 1.92 -2.90
C LEU A 385 18.16 0.87 -2.00
N ASN A 386 18.16 1.07 -0.68
CA ASN A 386 18.86 0.21 0.29
C ASN A 386 20.39 0.17 0.11
N GLU A 387 20.99 1.19 -0.50
CA GLU A 387 22.45 1.34 -0.64
C GLU A 387 23.04 2.02 0.60
N LEU A 388 23.01 1.32 1.74
CA LEU A 388 23.24 1.91 3.06
C LEU A 388 24.66 2.45 3.26
N ASP A 389 25.71 1.77 2.76
CA ASP A 389 27.10 2.23 2.91
C ASP A 389 27.36 3.56 2.18
N ALA A 390 26.87 3.65 0.94
CA ALA A 390 26.93 4.88 0.17
C ALA A 390 26.12 5.99 0.84
N ALA A 391 24.91 5.68 1.33
CA ALA A 391 24.07 6.63 2.04
C ALA A 391 24.73 7.18 3.32
N ILE A 392 25.32 6.30 4.14
CA ILE A 392 26.04 6.68 5.37
C ILE A 392 27.18 7.65 5.03
N THR A 393 27.97 7.34 4.00
CA THR A 393 29.07 8.20 3.54
C THR A 393 28.56 9.60 3.15
N LYS A 394 27.46 9.67 2.40
CA LYS A 394 26.85 10.95 2.00
C LYS A 394 26.27 11.71 3.19
N TYR A 395 25.60 11.04 4.13
CA TYR A 395 25.11 11.69 5.34
C TYR A 395 26.24 12.20 6.24
N GLN A 396 27.34 11.46 6.39
CA GLN A 396 28.53 11.91 7.14
C GLN A 396 29.15 13.15 6.50
N LYS A 397 29.25 13.18 5.16
CA LYS A 397 29.69 14.38 4.44
C LYS A 397 28.74 15.55 4.69
N ALA A 398 27.43 15.35 4.58
CA ALA A 398 26.43 16.39 4.87
C ALA A 398 26.54 16.91 6.31
N GLU A 399 26.76 16.02 7.28
CA GLU A 399 26.91 16.34 8.70
C GLU A 399 28.17 17.18 8.95
N SER A 400 29.29 16.84 8.33
CA SER A 400 30.56 17.59 8.45
C SER A 400 30.46 19.03 7.94
N LEU A 401 29.58 19.26 6.95
CA LEU A 401 29.40 20.55 6.30
C LEU A 401 28.38 21.46 7.02
N LEU A 402 27.55 20.91 7.91
CA LEU A 402 26.46 21.63 8.57
C LEU A 402 26.86 22.98 9.19
N SER A 403 28.05 23.05 9.78
CA SER A 403 28.53 24.26 10.45
C SER A 403 29.21 25.27 9.53
N ALA A 404 29.60 24.84 8.33
CA ALA A 404 30.35 25.63 7.35
C ALA A 404 29.47 26.15 6.20
N ASP A 405 28.34 25.49 5.92
CA ASP A 405 27.43 25.89 4.85
C ASP A 405 26.69 27.18 5.20
N ARG A 406 27.03 28.26 4.48
CA ARG A 406 26.45 29.59 4.62
C ARG A 406 24.93 29.64 4.42
N TYR A 407 24.34 28.66 3.74
CA TYR A 407 22.89 28.60 3.47
C TYR A 407 22.14 27.79 4.54
N VAL A 408 22.86 27.13 5.45
CA VAL A 408 22.30 26.39 6.57
C VAL A 408 22.64 27.14 7.87
N PRO A 409 21.79 28.08 8.31
CA PRO A 409 22.03 28.80 9.55
C PRO A 409 22.00 27.87 10.76
N ARG A 410 22.60 28.30 11.87
CA ARG A 410 22.78 27.47 13.07
C ARG A 410 21.49 26.91 13.68
N ASP A 411 20.34 27.51 13.41
CA ASP A 411 19.02 27.10 13.89
C ASP A 411 18.20 26.32 12.86
N HIS A 412 18.80 26.03 11.69
CA HIS A 412 18.15 25.31 10.60
C HIS A 412 17.82 23.86 10.99
N TRP A 413 16.67 23.37 10.53
CA TRP A 413 16.16 22.04 10.88
C TRP A 413 17.07 20.89 10.42
N LEU A 414 17.94 21.11 9.43
CA LEU A 414 18.91 20.12 8.94
C LEU A 414 19.90 19.66 10.03
N HIS A 415 20.24 20.54 10.98
CA HIS A 415 21.07 20.17 12.13
C HIS A 415 20.42 19.09 13.01
N THR A 416 19.09 18.98 12.96
CA THR A 416 18.35 17.92 13.64
C THR A 416 18.17 16.70 12.74
N VAL A 417 17.79 16.93 11.47
CA VAL A 417 17.35 15.84 10.60
C VAL A 417 18.51 15.02 10.06
N ILE A 418 19.65 15.63 9.70
CA ILE A 418 20.80 14.89 9.15
C ILE A 418 21.35 13.88 10.17
N PRO A 419 21.66 14.25 11.43
CA PRO A 419 22.12 13.26 12.40
C PRO A 419 21.07 12.17 12.69
N ARG A 420 19.78 12.51 12.69
CA ARG A 420 18.72 11.50 12.84
C ARG A 420 18.71 10.50 11.67
N MET A 421 18.85 10.97 10.43
CA MET A 421 18.84 10.10 9.24
C MET A 421 20.12 9.27 9.13
N LEU A 422 21.26 9.84 9.51
CA LEU A 422 22.50 9.09 9.64
C LEU A 422 22.38 7.98 10.69
N GLY A 423 21.80 8.30 11.86
CA GLY A 423 21.52 7.30 12.89
C GLY A 423 20.61 6.19 12.40
N PHE A 424 19.58 6.54 11.63
CA PHE A 424 18.70 5.56 10.99
C PHE A 424 19.43 4.65 9.99
N ALA A 425 20.27 5.22 9.11
CA ALA A 425 21.00 4.42 8.12
C ALA A 425 22.00 3.45 8.79
N LEU A 426 22.67 3.89 9.86
CA LEU A 426 23.55 3.05 10.69
C LEU A 426 22.79 1.93 11.38
N TRP A 427 21.63 2.22 11.96
CA TRP A 427 20.75 1.21 12.55
C TRP A 427 20.26 0.19 11.50
N ALA A 428 19.83 0.65 10.33
CA ALA A 428 19.41 -0.23 9.24
C ALA A 428 20.56 -1.16 8.80
N LYS A 429 21.79 -0.63 8.69
CA LYS A 429 22.98 -1.43 8.39
C LYS A 429 23.28 -2.44 9.50
N SER A 430 23.04 -2.08 10.76
CA SER A 430 23.24 -2.98 11.92
C SER A 430 22.34 -4.21 11.85
N ARG A 431 21.11 -4.08 11.32
CA ARG A 431 20.15 -5.16 11.15
C ARG A 431 20.50 -6.12 10.00
N ALA A 432 21.29 -5.65 9.04
CA ALA A 432 21.77 -6.46 7.92
C ALA A 432 23.03 -7.29 8.26
N GLN A 433 23.58 -7.16 9.46
CA GLN A 433 24.76 -7.93 9.87
C GLN A 433 24.41 -9.42 10.12
N PRO A 434 25.33 -10.35 9.79
CA PRO A 434 25.11 -11.77 10.03
C PRO A 434 24.99 -12.07 11.53
N PRO A 435 24.33 -13.18 11.92
CA PRO A 435 24.11 -13.53 13.32
C PRO A 435 25.35 -14.14 14.02
N ASP A 436 26.48 -14.25 13.33
CA ASP A 436 27.73 -14.77 13.90
C ASP A 436 28.40 -13.77 14.86
N ALA A 437 29.52 -14.17 15.47
CA ALA A 437 30.20 -13.36 16.49
C ALA A 437 30.70 -12.02 15.94
N ASP A 438 31.23 -12.00 14.72
CA ASP A 438 31.76 -10.81 14.08
C ASP A 438 30.64 -9.85 13.67
N GLY A 439 29.55 -10.39 13.09
CA GLY A 439 28.34 -9.64 12.78
C GLY A 439 27.64 -9.10 14.01
N ARG A 440 27.60 -9.84 15.13
CA ARG A 440 27.11 -9.34 16.42
C ARG A 440 27.96 -8.19 16.94
N ALA A 441 29.30 -8.31 16.88
CA ALA A 441 30.20 -7.23 17.30
C ALA A 441 30.01 -5.97 16.43
N GLU A 442 29.88 -6.13 15.11
CA GLU A 442 29.63 -5.02 14.20
C GLU A 442 28.25 -4.38 14.44
N ARG A 443 27.22 -5.19 14.68
CA ARG A 443 25.89 -4.69 15.03
C ARG A 443 25.93 -3.81 16.29
N ILE A 444 26.65 -4.22 17.33
CA ILE A 444 26.86 -3.42 18.54
C ILE A 444 27.55 -2.10 18.20
N ARG A 445 28.65 -2.13 17.43
CA ARG A 445 29.37 -0.90 17.01
C ARG A 445 28.46 0.06 16.25
N LEU A 446 27.68 -0.44 15.30
CA LEU A 446 26.75 0.37 14.50
C LEU A 446 25.62 0.96 15.35
N LEU A 447 25.09 0.21 16.33
CA LEU A 447 24.07 0.71 17.26
C LEU A 447 24.60 1.84 18.15
N VAL A 448 25.84 1.75 18.63
CA VAL A 448 26.49 2.82 19.39
C VAL A 448 26.59 4.10 18.55
N GLN A 449 27.01 3.99 17.28
CA GLN A 449 27.06 5.14 16.37
C GLN A 449 25.65 5.70 16.09
N ALA A 450 24.68 4.82 15.82
CA ALA A 450 23.30 5.21 15.55
C ALA A 450 22.67 5.98 16.72
N TYR A 451 22.89 5.50 17.94
CA TYR A 451 22.53 6.17 19.17
C TYR A 451 23.20 7.54 19.31
N GLY A 452 24.52 7.61 19.11
CA GLY A 452 25.29 8.86 19.23
C GLY A 452 24.77 9.98 18.32
N TYR A 453 24.55 9.68 17.03
CA TYR A 453 24.00 10.67 16.09
C TYR A 453 22.55 11.05 16.41
N SER A 454 21.73 10.11 16.86
CA SER A 454 20.34 10.40 17.25
C SER A 454 20.26 11.24 18.53
N LYS A 455 21.16 10.99 19.50
CA LYS A 455 21.31 11.78 20.72
C LYS A 455 21.72 13.22 20.39
N LYS A 456 22.65 13.40 19.45
CA LYS A 456 23.03 14.72 18.92
C LYS A 456 21.82 15.47 18.33
N ALA A 457 20.95 14.80 17.57
CA ALA A 457 19.72 15.39 17.06
C ALA A 457 18.75 15.81 18.19
N CYS A 458 18.60 14.99 19.24
CA CYS A 458 17.81 15.33 20.43
C CYS A 458 18.34 16.59 21.15
N GLN A 459 19.65 16.64 21.41
CA GLN A 459 20.30 17.76 22.09
C GLN A 459 20.11 19.06 21.31
N PHE A 460 20.32 19.02 19.99
CA PHE A 460 20.11 20.18 19.15
C PHE A 460 18.64 20.65 19.19
N ALA A 461 17.69 19.74 19.05
CA ALA A 461 16.25 20.04 19.07
C ALA A 461 15.76 20.57 20.43
N ALA A 462 16.43 20.23 21.53
CA ALA A 462 16.11 20.73 22.87
C ALA A 462 16.56 22.19 23.06
N LEU A 463 17.68 22.58 22.43
CA LEU A 463 18.24 23.94 22.52
C LEU A 463 17.51 24.95 21.63
N HIS A 464 16.88 24.50 20.54
CA HIS A 464 16.29 25.38 19.54
C HIS A 464 14.76 25.29 19.52
N LYS A 465 14.10 26.44 19.76
CA LYS A 465 12.63 26.56 19.85
C LYS A 465 11.88 26.25 18.54
N THR A 466 12.59 26.10 17.42
CA THR A 466 12.03 25.81 16.10
C THR A 466 11.55 24.37 15.92
N SER A 467 11.93 23.44 16.83
CA SER A 467 11.54 22.03 16.71
C SER A 467 10.13 21.75 17.25
N THR A 468 9.25 21.28 16.37
CA THR A 468 7.91 20.82 16.76
C THR A 468 7.96 19.64 17.75
N THR A 469 6.90 19.47 18.54
CA THR A 469 6.77 18.34 19.47
C THR A 469 6.87 16.99 18.76
N ILE A 470 6.29 16.85 17.56
CA ILE A 470 6.37 15.64 16.74
C ILE A 470 7.82 15.34 16.30
N SER A 471 8.59 16.37 15.94
CA SER A 471 10.01 16.18 15.58
C SER A 471 10.83 15.71 16.78
N ARG A 472 10.60 16.29 17.97
CA ARG A 472 11.24 15.86 19.23
C ARG A 472 10.87 14.42 19.60
N LEU A 473 9.60 14.04 19.41
CA LEU A 473 9.12 12.66 19.58
C LEU A 473 9.85 11.67 18.65
N ARG A 474 9.98 12.00 17.37
CA ARG A 474 10.73 11.17 16.39
C ARG A 474 12.18 10.97 16.81
N ASN A 475 12.84 12.02 17.30
CA ASN A 475 14.24 11.90 17.74
C ASN A 475 14.35 11.02 18.99
N ALA A 476 13.54 11.28 20.02
CA ALA A 476 13.53 10.50 21.26
C ALA A 476 13.21 9.02 21.01
N ASN A 477 12.29 8.74 20.08
CA ASN A 477 11.97 7.38 19.67
C ASN A 477 13.19 6.65 19.10
N ASN A 478 13.90 7.24 18.15
CA ASN A 478 15.07 6.60 17.55
C ASN A 478 16.16 6.33 18.61
N VAL A 479 16.43 7.31 19.48
CA VAL A 479 17.40 7.15 20.57
C VAL A 479 17.03 5.97 21.48
N LEU A 480 15.77 5.90 21.91
CA LEU A 480 15.28 4.79 22.74
C LEU A 480 15.34 3.46 22.04
N HIS A 481 14.93 3.40 20.77
CA HIS A 481 14.89 2.16 20.02
C HIS A 481 16.29 1.56 19.84
N TYR A 482 17.27 2.40 19.46
CA TYR A 482 18.65 1.93 19.26
C TYR A 482 19.31 1.55 20.59
N ALA A 483 19.04 2.31 21.65
CA ALA A 483 19.51 1.96 22.98
C ALA A 483 18.90 0.66 23.49
N ALA A 484 17.61 0.42 23.22
CA ALA A 484 16.93 -0.80 23.63
C ALA A 484 17.55 -2.03 22.95
N GLU A 485 17.72 -1.99 21.63
CA GLU A 485 18.39 -3.07 20.91
C GLU A 485 19.84 -3.28 21.37
N TYR A 486 20.57 -2.20 21.65
CA TYR A 486 21.92 -2.29 22.19
C TYR A 486 21.94 -2.99 23.55
N LEU A 487 21.07 -2.58 24.49
CA LEU A 487 21.01 -3.15 25.84
C LEU A 487 20.53 -4.61 25.84
N ASP A 488 19.65 -4.98 24.92
CA ASP A 488 19.24 -6.38 24.73
C ASP A 488 20.40 -7.25 24.21
N LEU A 489 21.21 -6.71 23.30
CA LEU A 489 22.36 -7.42 22.75
C LEU A 489 23.57 -7.41 23.68
N ASN A 490 23.79 -6.33 24.42
CA ASN A 490 24.97 -6.08 25.24
C ASN A 490 24.58 -5.57 26.64
N PRO A 491 23.98 -6.43 27.50
CA PRO A 491 23.41 -6.00 28.78
C PRO A 491 24.43 -5.38 29.75
N ASP A 492 25.69 -5.80 29.66
CA ASP A 492 26.80 -5.35 30.51
C ASP A 492 27.64 -4.24 29.84
N GLY A 493 27.20 -3.74 28.69
CA GLY A 493 27.89 -2.70 27.93
C GLY A 493 27.87 -1.34 28.64
N ALA A 494 28.97 -0.58 28.53
CA ALA A 494 29.11 0.72 29.21
C ALA A 494 28.83 1.92 28.30
N GLU A 495 28.74 1.70 26.99
CA GLU A 495 28.63 2.74 25.96
C GLU A 495 27.25 3.42 25.92
N ILE A 496 26.20 2.69 26.31
CA ILE A 496 24.84 3.20 26.44
C ILE A 496 24.26 2.62 27.72
N THR A 497 23.90 3.48 28.67
CA THR A 497 23.36 3.05 29.97
C THR A 497 21.85 3.26 30.10
N LYS A 498 21.20 2.51 30.99
CA LYS A 498 19.77 2.71 31.33
C LYS A 498 19.55 4.11 31.92
N GLU A 499 20.49 4.61 32.71
CA GLU A 499 20.43 5.94 33.31
C GLU A 499 20.33 7.04 32.26
N GLU A 500 21.14 6.97 31.21
CA GLU A 500 21.15 7.97 30.14
C GLU A 500 19.88 7.99 29.29
N VAL A 501 19.25 6.83 29.08
CA VAL A 501 18.07 6.74 28.19
C VAL A 501 16.74 6.89 28.93
N ARG A 502 16.79 6.93 30.26
CA ARG A 502 15.62 7.11 31.14
C ARG A 502 14.84 8.40 30.81
N GLU A 503 15.54 9.50 30.52
CA GLU A 503 14.88 10.77 30.20
C GLU A 503 14.05 10.71 28.91
N HIS A 504 14.53 9.95 27.91
CA HIS A 504 13.82 9.80 26.65
C HIS A 504 12.58 8.92 26.83
N LEU A 505 12.64 7.90 27.68
CA LEU A 505 11.49 7.05 28.02
C LEU A 505 10.39 7.89 28.68
N ILE A 506 10.75 8.70 29.68
CA ILE A 506 9.82 9.62 30.35
C ILE A 506 9.22 10.61 29.33
N PHE A 507 10.03 11.10 28.41
CA PHE A 507 9.55 12.00 27.35
C PHE A 507 8.53 11.30 26.44
N LEU A 508 8.79 10.05 26.02
CA LEU A 508 7.88 9.28 25.18
C LEU A 508 6.57 8.98 25.93
N GLU A 509 6.64 8.53 27.19
CA GLU A 509 5.50 8.28 28.08
C GLU A 509 4.59 9.52 28.22
N LYS A 510 5.18 10.71 28.39
CA LYS A 510 4.44 11.95 28.57
C LYS A 510 3.71 12.42 27.29
N ASN A 511 4.24 12.07 26.12
CA ASN A 511 3.80 12.64 24.84
C ASN A 511 3.12 11.62 23.92
N LEU A 512 3.07 10.33 24.30
CA LEU A 512 2.38 9.27 23.57
C LEU A 512 1.16 8.78 24.37
N ASP A 513 -0.02 9.25 24.00
CA ASP A 513 -1.29 8.77 24.57
C ASP A 513 -1.65 7.42 23.93
N LEU A 514 -1.40 6.32 24.64
CA LEU A 514 -1.69 4.96 24.16
C LEU A 514 -3.17 4.74 23.83
N GLY A 515 -4.09 5.35 24.59
CA GLY A 515 -5.54 5.19 24.37
C GLY A 515 -6.01 5.83 23.06
N ARG A 516 -5.34 6.89 22.62
CA ARG A 516 -5.66 7.62 21.37
C ARG A 516 -4.72 7.32 20.21
N SER A 517 -3.64 6.57 20.43
CA SER A 517 -2.60 6.34 19.42
C SER A 517 -3.11 5.51 18.24
N THR A 518 -2.84 5.93 17.01
CA THR A 518 -3.32 5.24 15.81
C THR A 518 -2.27 4.28 15.23
N ARG A 519 -2.63 3.51 14.20
CA ARG A 519 -1.71 2.63 13.46
C ARG A 519 -0.48 3.38 12.90
N GLN A 520 -0.62 4.68 12.59
CA GLN A 520 0.50 5.52 12.15
C GLN A 520 1.58 5.73 13.23
N GLN A 521 1.24 5.46 14.50
CA GLN A 521 2.12 5.62 15.65
C GLN A 521 2.74 4.30 16.14
N LEU A 522 2.52 3.17 15.45
CA LEU A 522 3.02 1.85 15.87
C LEU A 522 4.50 1.81 16.24
N ASN A 523 5.36 2.51 15.50
CA ASN A 523 6.79 2.60 15.83
C ASN A 523 7.06 3.18 17.23
N PHE A 524 6.27 4.17 17.63
CA PHE A 524 6.38 4.79 18.96
C PHE A 524 5.88 3.83 20.04
N ILE A 525 4.79 3.11 19.77
CA ILE A 525 4.20 2.18 20.71
C ILE A 525 5.12 0.97 20.92
N ASP A 526 5.69 0.40 19.85
CA ASP A 526 6.64 -0.72 19.94
C ASP A 526 7.93 -0.32 20.67
N THR A 527 8.46 0.87 20.38
CA THR A 527 9.63 1.39 21.10
C THR A 527 9.33 1.59 22.59
N LEU A 528 8.15 2.15 22.92
CA LEU A 528 7.71 2.29 24.30
C LEU A 528 7.58 0.92 24.99
N CYS A 529 7.04 -0.08 24.30
CA CYS A 529 6.92 -1.44 24.80
C CYS A 529 8.29 -2.05 25.15
N ARG A 530 9.23 -2.09 24.18
CA ARG A 530 10.59 -2.61 24.36
C ARG A 530 11.34 -1.89 25.48
N ALA A 531 11.33 -0.56 25.44
CA ALA A 531 12.00 0.24 26.46
C ALA A 531 11.38 0.01 27.85
N SER A 532 10.06 -0.06 27.97
CA SER A 532 9.41 -0.29 29.27
C SER A 532 9.83 -1.62 29.91
N LEU A 533 10.01 -2.69 29.13
CA LEU A 533 10.52 -3.98 29.62
C LEU A 533 11.95 -3.87 30.15
N LEU A 534 12.83 -3.20 29.42
CA LEU A 534 14.22 -2.98 29.82
C LEU A 534 14.34 -2.27 31.18
N PHE A 535 13.39 -1.37 31.46
CA PHE A 535 13.31 -0.63 32.72
C PHE A 535 12.46 -1.33 33.80
N GLY A 536 11.94 -2.53 33.53
CA GLY A 536 11.09 -3.27 34.47
C GLY A 536 9.71 -2.63 34.69
N LYS A 537 9.29 -1.69 33.84
CA LYS A 537 7.95 -1.06 33.88
C LYS A 537 6.94 -1.98 33.20
N ILE A 538 6.66 -3.12 33.82
CA ILE A 538 5.87 -4.20 33.22
C ILE A 538 4.45 -3.75 32.84
N GLU A 539 3.79 -2.95 33.69
CA GLU A 539 2.44 -2.43 33.40
C GLU A 539 2.41 -1.56 32.14
N GLN A 540 3.41 -0.68 31.97
CA GLN A 540 3.53 0.17 30.78
C GLN A 540 3.81 -0.66 29.52
N ALA A 541 4.65 -1.69 29.64
CA ALA A 541 4.93 -2.61 28.54
C ALA A 541 3.67 -3.38 28.12
N LEU A 542 2.86 -3.85 29.08
CA LEU A 542 1.60 -4.53 28.82
C LEU A 542 0.60 -3.61 28.10
N MET A 543 0.40 -2.38 28.59
CA MET A 543 -0.50 -1.41 27.93
C MET A 543 -0.07 -1.10 26.49
N ALA A 544 1.23 -0.98 26.24
CA ALA A 544 1.75 -0.75 24.89
C ALA A 544 1.55 -2.00 24.00
N ALA A 545 1.80 -3.20 24.52
CA ALA A 545 1.60 -4.46 23.82
C ALA A 545 0.12 -4.71 23.47
N GLU A 546 -0.80 -4.47 24.41
CA GLU A 546 -2.26 -4.54 24.19
C GLU A 546 -2.68 -3.54 23.10
N ARG A 547 -2.10 -2.34 23.06
CA ARG A 547 -2.40 -1.37 22.02
C ARG A 547 -1.90 -1.81 20.64
N ILE A 548 -0.70 -2.39 20.55
CA ILE A 548 -0.17 -2.95 19.29
C ILE A 548 -1.05 -4.10 18.82
N GLU A 549 -1.37 -5.05 19.69
CA GLU A 549 -2.27 -6.15 19.38
C GLU A 549 -3.61 -5.62 18.90
N HIS A 550 -4.22 -4.67 19.61
CA HIS A 550 -5.49 -4.07 19.18
C HIS A 550 -5.42 -3.46 17.79
N LEU A 551 -4.38 -2.65 17.49
CA LEU A 551 -4.21 -1.94 16.21
C LEU A 551 -3.85 -2.86 15.04
N LEU A 552 -3.26 -4.03 15.30
CA LEU A 552 -2.79 -4.97 14.28
C LEU A 552 -3.68 -6.20 14.13
N SER A 553 -4.46 -6.56 15.16
CA SER A 553 -5.44 -7.65 15.11
C SER A 553 -6.79 -7.18 14.55
N THR A 554 -7.04 -5.86 14.47
CA THR A 554 -8.17 -5.30 13.72
C THR A 554 -7.73 -4.78 12.35
N PRO A 555 -8.47 -5.06 11.25
CA PRO A 555 -8.23 -4.42 9.97
C PRO A 555 -8.36 -2.90 10.11
N PRO A 556 -7.55 -2.08 9.42
CA PRO A 556 -7.64 -0.62 9.54
C PRO A 556 -9.05 -0.14 9.22
N ALA A 557 -9.69 0.53 10.19
CA ALA A 557 -10.99 1.14 10.02
C ALA A 557 -10.93 2.18 8.87
N THR A 558 -11.82 2.07 7.89
CA THR A 558 -12.14 3.21 7.03
C THR A 558 -12.63 4.35 7.91
N THR A 559 -12.17 5.56 7.62
CA THR A 559 -12.53 6.78 8.34
C THR A 559 -14.05 6.95 8.41
N VAL A 560 -14.64 6.58 9.56
CA VAL A 560 -15.98 6.97 9.93
C VAL A 560 -15.86 8.03 11.02
N SER A 561 -16.49 9.18 10.77
CA SER A 561 -16.62 10.32 11.68
C SER A 561 -17.18 9.89 13.05
N PRO A 562 -16.77 10.48 14.18
CA PRO A 562 -17.17 10.02 15.50
C PRO A 562 -18.68 10.25 15.71
N ARG A 563 -19.45 9.17 15.89
CA ARG A 563 -20.77 9.24 16.51
C ARG A 563 -20.70 8.69 17.93
N SER A 564 -21.22 9.52 18.82
CA SER A 564 -21.60 9.35 20.23
C SER A 564 -21.41 7.97 20.88
N ILE A 565 -20.67 8.00 21.97
CA ILE A 565 -20.71 7.05 23.09
C ILE A 565 -22.13 7.06 23.65
N GLU A 566 -22.87 5.98 23.48
CA GLU A 566 -24.02 5.55 24.31
C GLU A 566 -24.55 4.23 23.73
N ASP A 567 -23.96 3.11 24.16
CA ASP A 567 -24.67 1.92 24.68
C ASP A 567 -23.71 0.74 24.75
N ASP A 568 -23.23 0.48 25.96
CA ASP A 568 -22.28 -0.56 26.34
C ASP A 568 -23.02 -1.52 27.27
N SER A 569 -23.70 -2.54 26.72
CA SER A 569 -24.32 -3.60 27.54
C SER A 569 -24.48 -4.99 26.92
N GLU A 570 -24.25 -5.21 25.62
CA GLU A 570 -24.47 -6.54 24.99
C GLU A 570 -23.20 -7.35 24.66
N LEU A 571 -22.00 -6.87 24.99
CA LEU A 571 -20.72 -7.53 24.62
C LEU A 571 -20.17 -8.53 25.66
N ARG A 572 -20.97 -9.05 26.59
CA ARG A 572 -20.47 -9.92 27.68
C ARG A 572 -20.84 -11.40 27.67
N GLU A 573 -21.53 -11.95 26.67
CA GLU A 573 -21.94 -13.37 26.71
C GLU A 573 -21.49 -14.29 25.55
N ALA A 574 -20.70 -13.81 24.58
CA ALA A 574 -20.20 -14.66 23.49
C ALA A 574 -18.72 -15.03 23.64
N SER A 575 -18.35 -15.79 24.67
CA SER A 575 -16.95 -16.25 24.87
C SER A 575 -16.84 -17.75 25.18
N GLN A 576 -17.41 -18.64 24.35
CA GLN A 576 -17.11 -20.08 24.41
C GLN A 576 -17.15 -20.74 23.02
N GLY A 577 -16.01 -20.75 22.32
CA GLY A 577 -15.74 -21.51 21.10
C GLY A 577 -14.23 -21.51 20.82
N PRO A 578 -13.65 -22.54 20.17
CA PRO A 578 -12.22 -22.60 19.92
C PRO A 578 -11.84 -21.46 18.96
N GLY A 579 -10.99 -20.55 19.43
CA GLY A 579 -10.62 -19.34 18.70
C GLY A 579 -9.92 -19.63 17.36
N PRO A 580 -9.99 -18.69 16.40
CA PRO A 580 -9.29 -18.80 15.13
C PRO A 580 -7.78 -18.98 15.36
N THR A 581 -7.13 -19.78 14.51
CA THR A 581 -5.69 -20.00 14.59
C THR A 581 -4.93 -18.69 14.38
N PHE A 582 -3.92 -18.44 15.22
CA PHE A 582 -3.10 -17.23 15.27
C PHE A 582 -2.59 -16.72 13.90
N TYR A 583 -2.36 -17.64 12.95
CA TYR A 583 -1.91 -17.33 11.59
C TYR A 583 -2.97 -16.68 10.68
N ALA A 584 -4.27 -16.80 10.98
CA ALA A 584 -5.37 -16.19 10.23
C ALA A 584 -5.48 -14.66 10.43
N THR A 585 -5.04 -14.17 11.59
CA THR A 585 -5.27 -12.78 12.05
C THR A 585 -4.23 -11.78 11.51
N ILE A 586 -3.10 -12.27 10.98
CA ILE A 586 -1.90 -11.45 10.72
C ILE A 586 -1.48 -11.37 9.24
N SER A 587 -2.27 -11.92 8.31
CA SER A 587 -1.91 -12.02 6.87
C SER A 587 -1.87 -10.69 6.12
N HIS A 588 -2.49 -9.64 6.67
CA HIS A 588 -2.50 -8.28 6.12
C HIS A 588 -1.32 -7.43 6.59
N LEU A 589 -0.48 -7.96 7.48
CA LEU A 589 0.63 -7.25 8.09
C LEU A 589 1.90 -7.36 7.23
N ASN A 590 2.56 -6.24 6.99
CA ASN A 590 3.93 -6.28 6.46
C ASN A 590 4.89 -6.93 7.49
N GLU A 591 6.09 -7.32 7.07
CA GLU A 591 7.07 -8.00 7.94
C GLU A 591 7.34 -7.22 9.24
N LYS A 592 7.45 -5.90 9.16
CA LYS A 592 7.68 -5.03 10.31
C LYS A 592 6.50 -5.02 11.29
N GLU A 593 5.27 -4.95 10.78
CA GLU A 593 4.07 -5.06 11.61
C GLU A 593 3.94 -6.45 12.24
N ARG A 594 4.36 -7.51 11.54
CA ARG A 594 4.43 -8.87 12.11
C ARG A 594 5.44 -8.96 13.25
N ASP A 595 6.66 -8.44 13.07
CA ASP A 595 7.68 -8.41 14.13
C ASP A 595 7.20 -7.65 15.38
N MET A 596 6.54 -6.50 15.19
CA MET A 596 5.94 -5.73 16.28
C MET A 596 4.83 -6.51 17.00
N LEU A 597 3.97 -7.18 16.25
CA LEU A 597 2.89 -7.97 16.82
C LEU A 597 3.43 -9.20 17.56
N ASP A 598 4.38 -9.91 16.99
CA ASP A 598 5.02 -11.07 17.62
C ASP A 598 5.70 -10.69 18.93
N HIS A 599 6.41 -9.55 18.94
CA HIS A 599 6.99 -8.99 20.15
C HIS A 599 5.91 -8.65 21.18
N ALA A 600 4.86 -7.91 20.79
CA ALA A 600 3.75 -7.55 21.68
C ALA A 600 3.09 -8.78 22.32
N LEU A 601 2.80 -9.81 21.54
CA LEU A 601 2.16 -11.02 22.03
C LEU A 601 3.09 -11.85 22.92
N TRP A 602 4.38 -11.85 22.64
CA TRP A 602 5.36 -12.43 23.55
C TRP A 602 5.31 -11.73 24.93
N VAL A 603 5.21 -10.40 24.96
CA VAL A 603 5.07 -9.63 26.21
C VAL A 603 3.79 -10.01 26.95
N LEU A 604 2.66 -10.04 26.24
CA LEU A 604 1.36 -10.38 26.82
C LEU A 604 1.34 -11.81 27.39
N ARG A 605 1.90 -12.79 26.67
CA ARG A 605 2.00 -14.18 27.15
C ARG A 605 2.91 -14.31 28.36
N ARG A 606 4.04 -13.61 28.37
CA ARG A 606 5.06 -13.77 29.42
C ARG A 606 4.73 -13.00 30.70
N HIS A 607 4.08 -11.85 30.59
CA HIS A 607 3.88 -10.92 31.69
C HIS A 607 2.41 -10.60 32.01
N GLY A 608 1.46 -10.96 31.13
CA GLY A 608 0.04 -10.74 31.33
C GLY A 608 -0.59 -11.67 32.35
N THR A 609 -1.78 -11.30 32.85
CA THR A 609 -2.52 -12.04 33.88
C THR A 609 -3.57 -13.02 33.33
N GLY A 610 -3.43 -13.47 32.07
CA GLY A 610 -4.32 -14.44 31.42
C GLY A 610 -4.12 -15.88 31.89
N PRO A 611 -4.99 -16.83 31.48
CA PRO A 611 -5.02 -18.21 32.00
C PRO A 611 -3.71 -19.00 31.82
N ASP A 612 -2.84 -18.59 30.89
CA ASP A 612 -1.54 -19.21 30.61
C ASP A 612 -0.31 -18.36 31.05
N GLY A 613 -0.51 -17.28 31.82
CA GLY A 613 0.59 -16.52 32.42
C GLY A 613 1.31 -17.29 33.56
N PRO A 614 2.60 -17.02 33.84
CA PRO A 614 3.33 -17.75 34.86
C PRO A 614 2.65 -17.59 36.22
N ARG A 615 2.11 -18.70 36.76
CA ARG A 615 1.61 -18.80 38.14
C ARG A 615 2.67 -18.21 39.05
N LYS A 616 2.36 -17.07 39.68
CA LYS A 616 3.10 -16.56 40.86
C LYS A 616 3.33 -17.77 41.76
N GLN A 617 4.59 -18.20 41.91
CA GLN A 617 4.97 -19.12 42.97
C GLN A 617 4.58 -18.44 44.28
N ARG A 618 3.41 -18.81 44.81
CA ARG A 618 3.08 -18.57 46.21
C ARG A 618 4.16 -19.29 47.00
N LYS A 619 5.07 -18.52 47.60
CA LYS A 619 5.91 -18.98 48.71
C LYS A 619 4.96 -19.61 49.73
N SER A 620 4.91 -20.93 49.79
CA SER A 620 4.32 -21.68 50.89
C SER A 620 5.28 -21.65 52.07
N GLY A 621 5.43 -20.46 52.66
CA GLY A 621 6.02 -20.32 53.98
C GLY A 621 5.02 -20.79 55.01
N LYS A 622 4.99 -22.10 55.28
CA LYS A 622 4.38 -22.66 56.49
C LYS A 622 5.06 -22.00 57.69
N SER A 623 4.35 -21.11 58.38
CA SER A 623 4.65 -20.82 59.78
C SER A 623 4.41 -22.09 60.57
N ARG A 624 5.48 -22.81 60.92
CA ARG A 624 5.44 -23.75 62.04
C ARG A 624 5.72 -22.95 63.29
N SER A 625 4.71 -22.89 64.15
CA SER A 625 4.90 -22.64 65.57
C SER A 625 5.82 -23.70 66.16
N LYS A 626 6.93 -23.25 66.74
CA LYS A 626 7.38 -23.57 68.10
C LYS A 626 8.55 -22.67 68.44
#